data_AF-A0A0K2RT52-F1
#
_entry.id   AF-A0A0K2RT52-F1
#
_cell.length_a   1.000
_cell.length_b   1.000
_cell.length_c   1.000
_cell.angle_alpha   90.00
_cell.angle_beta   90.00
_cell.angle_gamma   90.00
#
_symmetry.space_group_name_H-M   'P 1'
#
loop_
_entity.id
_entity.type
_entity.pdbx_description
1 polymer ?
#
loop_
_entity_poly.entity_id
_entity_poly.type
_entity_poly.pdbx_seq_one_letter_code
_entity_poly.pdbx_strand_id
1 'polypeptide(L)' 'MAEYTYVTYIEGTADQIWTALTDAAQSAEYWGHANVSDWKAGSRWEHQRTDGSGTADVVGPSWKQHPRRAW' A
#
# COMPACT_ATOMS: atom_id res chain seq x y z
N MET A 1 6.73 -21.19 -11.96
CA MET A 1 6.81 -19.97 -11.14
C MET A 1 6.59 -20.38 -9.71
N ALA A 2 7.37 -19.85 -8.77
CA ALA A 2 7.18 -20.19 -7.37
C ALA A 2 6.06 -19.32 -6.79
N GLU A 3 5.13 -19.96 -6.09
CA GLU A 3 4.05 -19.30 -5.35
C GLU A 3 4.40 -19.35 -3.87
N TYR A 4 4.30 -18.22 -3.19
CA TYR A 4 4.60 -18.08 -1.77
C TYR A 4 3.44 -17.40 -1.07
N THR A 5 3.00 -17.96 0.05
CA THR A 5 1.93 -17.40 0.89
C THR A 5 2.49 -17.06 2.27
N TYR A 6 2.26 -15.82 2.71
CA TYR A 6 2.63 -15.35 4.04
C TYR A 6 1.36 -14.99 4.81
N VAL A 7 1.29 -15.42 6.07
CA VAL A 7 0.17 -15.11 6.97
C VAL A 7 0.74 -14.49 8.24
N THR A 8 0.15 -13.36 8.63
CA THR A 8 0.41 -12.70 9.91
C THR A 8 -0.92 -12.24 10.49
N TYR A 9 -0.96 -12.04 11.80
CA TYR A 9 -2.14 -11.59 12.52
C TYR A 9 -1.87 -10.18 13.06
N ILE A 10 -2.76 -9.25 12.71
CA ILE A 10 -2.70 -7.86 13.15
C ILE A 10 -4.01 -7.58 13.88
N GLU A 11 -3.91 -7.07 15.10
CA GLU A 11 -5.07 -6.61 15.87
C GLU A 11 -5.57 -5.29 15.30
N GLY A 12 -6.84 -5.23 14.89
CA GLY A 12 -7.47 -4.04 14.34
C GLY A 12 -8.74 -4.35 13.55
N THR A 13 -9.51 -3.32 13.23
CA THR A 13 -10.64 -3.46 12.30
C THR A 13 -10.15 -3.49 10.85
N ALA A 14 -10.93 -4.09 9.95
CA ALA A 14 -10.60 -4.10 8.52
C ALA A 14 -10.33 -2.68 7.96
N ASP A 15 -11.11 -1.68 8.41
CA ASP A 15 -10.95 -0.30 7.96
C ASP A 15 -9.66 0.36 8.49
N GLN A 16 -9.25 0.04 9.72
CA GLN A 16 -7.97 0.49 10.27
C GLN A 16 -6.80 -0.10 9.51
N ILE A 17 -6.82 -1.41 9.27
CA ILE A 17 -5.76 -2.10 8.51
C ILE A 17 -5.72 -1.57 7.08
N TRP A 18 -6.88 -1.41 6.44
CA TRP A 18 -6.96 -0.86 5.10
C TRP A 18 -6.36 0.55 5.02
N THR A 19 -6.70 1.41 5.98
CA THR A 19 -6.16 2.78 6.04
C THR A 19 -4.65 2.76 6.20
N ALA A 20 -4.10 1.91 7.07
CA ALA A 20 -2.65 1.77 7.26
C ALA A 20 -1.90 1.32 6.00
N LEU A 21 -2.55 0.53 5.14
CA LEU A 21 -1.96 0.08 3.89
C LEU A 21 -2.07 1.10 2.75
N THR A 22 -3.07 1.98 2.78
CA THR A 22 -3.44 2.84 1.64
C THR A 22 -3.20 4.32 1.87
N ASP A 23 -3.08 4.77 3.11
CA ASP A 23 -2.76 6.16 3.43
C ASP A 23 -1.27 6.42 3.23
N ALA A 24 -0.96 7.44 2.43
CA ALA A 24 0.41 7.77 2.06
C ALA A 24 1.25 8.23 3.27
N ALA A 25 0.64 8.91 4.24
CA ALA A 25 1.35 9.38 5.43
C ALA A 25 1.63 8.24 6.41
N GLN A 26 0.67 7.33 6.61
CA GLN A 26 0.89 6.15 7.46
C GLN A 26 1.92 5.21 6.86
N SER A 27 1.81 4.89 5.57
CA SER A 27 2.83 4.07 4.89
C SER A 27 4.23 4.70 4.95
N ALA A 28 4.33 6.04 4.78
CA ALA A 28 5.60 6.75 4.91
C ALA A 28 6.25 6.58 6.30
N GLU A 29 5.45 6.64 7.36
CA GLU A 29 5.91 6.50 8.75
C GLU A 29 6.52 5.11 9.02
N TYR A 30 5.88 4.04 8.53
CA TYR A 30 6.27 2.67 8.87
C TYR A 30 7.16 1.99 7.82
N TRP A 31 7.13 2.40 6.55
CA TRP A 31 7.83 1.72 5.44
C TRP A 31 9.01 2.52 4.87
N GLY A 32 9.22 3.76 5.35
CA GLY A 32 10.19 4.68 4.74
C GLY A 32 9.82 5.08 3.31
N HIS A 33 8.58 4.79 2.90
CA HIS A 33 8.04 5.07 1.58
C HIS A 33 6.55 5.40 1.68
N ALA A 34 6.14 6.48 1.04
CA ALA A 34 4.76 6.82 0.86
C ALA A 34 4.15 5.97 -0.26
N ASN A 35 3.00 5.38 0.02
CA ASN A 35 2.26 4.56 -0.90
C ASN A 35 1.16 5.41 -1.58
N VAL A 36 1.47 5.97 -2.76
CA VAL A 36 0.72 7.07 -3.36
C VAL A 36 -0.15 6.58 -4.52
N SER A 37 -1.46 6.65 -4.35
CA SER A 37 -2.46 6.44 -5.39
C SER A 37 -3.82 6.99 -4.95
N ASP A 38 -4.74 7.19 -5.90
CA ASP A 38 -6.17 7.34 -5.57
C ASP A 38 -6.87 5.98 -5.40
N TRP A 39 -6.11 4.89 -5.59
CA TRP A 39 -6.50 3.50 -5.37
C TRP A 39 -7.69 3.02 -6.23
N LYS A 40 -7.97 3.70 -7.34
CA LYS A 40 -8.89 3.17 -8.36
C LYS A 40 -8.16 2.18 -9.27
N ALA A 41 -8.90 1.20 -9.80
CA ALA A 41 -8.34 0.23 -10.72
C ALA A 41 -7.77 0.94 -11.97
N GLY A 42 -6.53 0.61 -12.34
CA GLY A 42 -5.81 1.22 -13.46
C GLY A 42 -5.14 2.55 -13.14
N SER A 43 -5.38 3.13 -11.96
CA SER A 43 -4.68 4.36 -11.56
C SER A 43 -3.19 4.15 -11.40
N ARG A 44 -2.42 5.23 -11.58
CA ARG A 44 -1.00 5.21 -11.26
C ARG A 44 -0.83 5.00 -9.75
N TRP A 45 0.07 4.10 -9.42
CA TRP A 45 0.54 3.81 -8.08
C TRP A 45 2.05 4.03 -8.03
N GLU A 46 2.53 4.64 -6.96
CA GLU A 46 3.93 4.95 -6.74
C GLU A 46 4.35 4.63 -5.31
N HIS A 47 5.52 4.03 -5.16
CA HIS A 47 6.21 3.85 -3.90
C HIS A 47 7.31 4.91 -3.78
N GLN A 48 6.99 6.03 -3.15
CA GLN A 48 7.85 7.22 -3.11
C GLN A 48 8.71 7.26 -1.86
N ARG A 49 10.00 7.56 -1.99
CA ARG A 49 10.92 7.70 -0.85
C ARG A 49 10.52 8.88 0.04
N THR A 50 10.74 8.72 1.34
CA THR A 50 10.50 9.78 2.34
C THR A 50 11.73 10.65 2.64
N ASP A 51 12.82 10.46 1.89
CA ASP A 51 14.09 11.20 2.03
C ASP A 51 14.07 12.64 1.49
N GLY A 52 12.89 13.12 1.08
CA GLY A 52 12.70 14.45 0.49
C GLY A 52 13.04 14.56 -1.00
N SER A 53 13.51 13.48 -1.64
CA SER A 53 13.83 13.50 -3.08
C SER A 53 12.59 13.45 -3.97
N GLY A 54 11.46 12.96 -3.47
CA GLY A 54 10.27 12.70 -4.27
C GLY A 54 10.45 11.56 -5.30
N THR A 55 11.51 10.75 -5.17
CA THR A 55 11.79 9.66 -6.10
C THR A 55 10.85 8.48 -5.86
N ALA A 56 10.22 7.97 -6.92
CA ALA A 56 9.46 6.72 -6.88
C ALA A 56 10.36 5.54 -7.28
N ASP A 57 10.62 4.62 -6.34
CA ASP A 57 11.44 3.43 -6.60
C ASP A 57 10.66 2.34 -7.34
N VAL A 58 9.35 2.30 -7.11
CA VAL A 58 8.45 1.35 -7.78
C VAL A 58 7.23 2.11 -8.26
N VAL A 59 6.83 1.85 -9.50
CA VAL A 59 5.64 2.43 -10.11
C VAL A 59 4.87 1.34 -10.84
N GLY A 60 3.55 1.48 -10.89
CA GLY A 60 2.71 0.53 -11.61
C GLY A 60 1.24 0.93 -11.62
N PRO A 61 0.39 0.17 -12.33
CA PRO A 61 -1.04 0.35 -12.24
C PRO A 61 -1.57 -0.29 -10.94
N SER A 62 -2.50 0.39 -10.28
CA SER A 62 -3.32 -0.17 -9.20
C SER A 62 -4.26 -1.24 -9.74
N TRP A 63 -4.38 -2.35 -9.01
CA TRP A 63 -5.35 -3.41 -9.32
C TRP A 63 -6.68 -3.16 -8.61
N LYS A 64 -7.73 -3.89 -9.01
CA LYS A 64 -9.02 -3.84 -8.33
C LYS A 64 -8.85 -4.36 -6.90
N GLN A 65 -9.24 -3.55 -5.91
CA GLN A 65 -9.14 -3.91 -4.51
C GLN A 65 -10.52 -4.10 -3.87
N HIS A 66 -10.57 -4.86 -2.78
CA HIS A 66 -11.76 -5.10 -1.97
C HIS A 66 -11.51 -4.57 -0.55
N PRO A 67 -11.83 -3.29 -0.27
CA PRO A 67 -11.35 -2.57 0.93
C PRO A 67 -11.77 -3.17 2.28
N ARG A 68 -12.67 -4.17 2.29
CA ARG A 68 -13.22 -4.81 3.50
C ARG A 68 -13.09 -6.33 3.49
N ARG A 69 -12.34 -6.87 2.53
CA ARG A 69 -11.90 -8.27 2.51
C ARG A 69 -10.39 -8.28 2.57
N ALA A 70 -9.86 -8.16 3.79
CA ALA A 70 -8.65 -8.89 4.10
C ALA A 70 -9.10 -10.34 4.20
N TRP A 71 -8.79 -11.13 3.16
CA TRP A 71 -9.33 -12.45 2.76
C TRP A 71 -10.69 -12.43 2.01
#